data_AF-A0A962IHD9-F1
#
_entry.id   AF-A0A962IHD9-F1
#
_cell.length_a   1.000
_cell.length_b   1.000
_cell.length_c   1.000
_cell.angle_alpha   90.00
_cell.angle_beta   90.00
_cell.angle_gamma   90.00
#
_symmetry.space_group_name_H-M   'P 1'
#
loop_
_entity.id
_entity.type
_entity.pdbx_description
1 polymer ?
#
loop_
_entity_poly.entity_id
_entity_poly.type
_entity_poly.pdbx_seq_one_letter_code
_entity_poly.pdbx_strand_id
1 'polypeptide(L)'
;LDYQLPEGETPEQALEPESLHTRIQAQLDMVGITASWELDWCSVYSARALTLPDYVHRRVLFTGDAAHLLPIFGVRGANTGLQDCHNMAWKLAFVIRGLAPEKLLASYSHERVAAAREIIDEAGKSTRFMTPPTPGFRRVRDAVLSLSLQHEFVRPLYHWRTSRPHDYHDSPLNLPGPDEHTFRTGPAPGAPLQNIRLAADDYLLDHLGTGFCLLWFGMAFPDTLQSALQELHEQGLPLRVIGIGMTDTTGVDQALADTEGHFAARYDAGPGSAYLARPDQHVCARWRTLDAATLKHAIRHALGQGNQHG
;
A
#
# COMPACT_ATOMS: atom_id res chain seq x y z
N LEU A 1 -16.71 -20.85 9.91
CA LEU A 1 -15.84 -21.59 10.84
C LEU A 1 -14.57 -21.95 10.11
N ASP A 2 -13.40 -21.89 10.75
CA ASP A 2 -12.11 -22.25 10.15
C ASP A 2 -11.31 -23.08 11.16
N TYR A 3 -10.81 -24.24 10.73
CA TYR A 3 -10.08 -25.16 11.60
C TYR A 3 -9.13 -26.04 10.78
N GLN A 4 -8.08 -26.50 11.43
CA GLN A 4 -7.15 -27.46 10.85
C GLN A 4 -7.78 -28.86 10.84
N LEU A 5 -7.70 -29.55 9.70
CA LEU A 5 -8.13 -30.95 9.61
C LEU A 5 -7.24 -31.83 10.51
N PRO A 6 -7.81 -32.78 11.28
CA PRO A 6 -7.06 -33.79 12.01
C PRO A 6 -6.16 -34.60 11.08
N GLU A 7 -5.09 -35.14 11.66
CA GLU A 7 -4.20 -36.04 10.94
C GLU A 7 -4.97 -37.29 10.48
N GLY A 8 -4.91 -37.59 9.18
CA GLY A 8 -5.56 -38.75 8.57
C GLY A 8 -6.97 -38.52 8.01
N GLU A 9 -7.58 -37.34 8.23
CA GLU A 9 -8.83 -36.98 7.56
C GLU A 9 -8.54 -36.42 6.16
N THR A 10 -9.19 -36.98 5.13
CA THR A 10 -9.07 -36.45 3.77
C THR A 10 -10.01 -35.24 3.56
N PRO A 11 -9.72 -34.36 2.58
CA PRO A 11 -10.61 -33.25 2.24
C PRO A 11 -12.05 -33.70 1.93
N GLU A 12 -12.22 -34.84 1.27
CA GLU A 12 -13.54 -35.40 0.92
C GLU A 12 -14.32 -35.79 2.17
N GLN A 13 -13.66 -36.49 3.11
CA GLN A 13 -14.26 -36.87 4.40
C GLN A 13 -14.66 -35.64 5.23
N ALA A 14 -13.83 -34.60 5.22
CA ALA A 14 -14.11 -33.36 5.92
C ALA A 14 -15.31 -32.59 5.35
N LEU A 15 -15.61 -32.76 4.05
CA LEU A 15 -16.70 -32.11 3.34
C LEU A 15 -18.01 -32.91 3.36
N GLU A 16 -18.02 -34.11 3.93
CA GLU A 16 -19.26 -34.87 4.11
C GLU A 16 -20.25 -34.08 4.99
N PRO A 17 -21.54 -33.99 4.60
CA PRO A 17 -22.53 -33.17 5.30
C PRO A 17 -22.65 -33.49 6.79
N GLU A 18 -22.53 -34.76 7.19
CA GLU A 18 -22.57 -35.18 8.59
C GLU A 18 -21.35 -34.69 9.38
N SER A 19 -20.15 -34.73 8.77
CA SER A 19 -18.91 -34.21 9.39
C SER A 19 -19.00 -32.70 9.60
N LEU A 20 -19.44 -31.98 8.56
CA LEU A 20 -19.66 -30.53 8.63
C LEU A 20 -20.70 -30.18 9.69
N HIS A 21 -21.87 -30.82 9.67
CA HIS A 21 -22.94 -30.58 10.63
C HIS A 21 -22.48 -30.82 12.06
N THR A 22 -21.82 -31.95 12.32
CA THR A 22 -21.31 -32.29 13.66
C THR A 22 -20.35 -31.23 14.19
N ARG A 23 -19.41 -30.77 13.35
CA ARG A 23 -18.41 -29.77 13.74
C ARG A 23 -19.01 -28.38 13.92
N ILE A 24 -19.91 -27.99 13.02
CA ILE A 24 -20.61 -26.71 13.11
C ILE A 24 -21.45 -26.67 14.37
N GLN A 25 -22.27 -27.70 14.61
CA GLN A 25 -23.12 -27.77 15.79
C GLN A 25 -22.30 -27.74 17.09
N ALA A 26 -21.20 -28.49 17.16
CA ALA A 26 -20.33 -28.48 18.33
C ALA A 26 -19.77 -27.08 18.65
N GLN A 27 -19.41 -26.27 17.63
CA GLN A 27 -18.98 -24.88 17.86
C GLN A 27 -20.14 -23.99 18.30
N LEU A 28 -21.32 -24.12 17.69
CA LEU A 28 -22.51 -23.34 18.07
C LEU A 28 -22.93 -23.64 19.51
N ASP A 29 -22.92 -24.91 19.91
CA ASP A 29 -23.22 -25.34 21.28
C ASP A 29 -22.22 -24.75 22.28
N MET A 30 -20.93 -24.76 21.94
CA MET A 30 -19.86 -24.19 22.76
C MET A 30 -20.06 -22.70 23.03
N VAL A 31 -20.57 -21.93 22.05
CA VAL A 31 -20.85 -20.50 22.20
C VAL A 31 -22.29 -20.19 22.63
N GLY A 32 -23.12 -21.22 22.83
CA GLY A 32 -24.51 -21.09 23.29
C GLY A 32 -25.50 -20.58 22.24
N ILE A 33 -25.22 -20.74 20.94
CA ILE A 33 -26.13 -20.36 19.86
C ILE A 33 -27.08 -21.51 19.56
N THR A 34 -28.39 -21.25 19.67
CA THR A 34 -29.47 -22.24 19.47
C THR A 34 -30.34 -21.98 18.24
N ALA A 35 -30.04 -20.93 17.48
CA ALA A 35 -30.77 -20.60 16.26
C ALA A 35 -30.54 -21.65 15.17
N SER A 36 -31.53 -21.85 14.31
CA SER A 36 -31.39 -22.66 13.10
C SER A 36 -30.37 -22.05 12.15
N TRP A 37 -29.58 -22.89 11.49
CA TRP A 37 -28.56 -22.47 10.53
C TRP A 37 -28.68 -23.27 9.23
N GLU A 38 -28.19 -22.66 8.15
CA GLU A 38 -28.04 -23.27 6.83
C GLU A 38 -26.59 -23.08 6.37
N LEU A 39 -26.03 -24.10 5.72
CA LEU A 39 -24.68 -24.01 5.16
C LEU A 39 -24.72 -23.30 3.81
N ASP A 40 -24.17 -22.09 3.75
CA ASP A 40 -24.02 -21.35 2.48
C ASP A 40 -22.87 -21.90 1.62
N TRP A 41 -21.68 -22.08 2.21
CA TRP A 41 -20.51 -22.54 1.50
C TRP A 41 -19.51 -23.27 2.40
N CYS A 42 -18.81 -24.26 1.85
CA CYS A 42 -17.69 -24.93 2.47
C CYS A 42 -16.62 -25.32 1.43
N SER A 43 -15.37 -25.36 1.87
CA SER A 43 -14.24 -25.87 1.08
C SER A 43 -13.09 -26.24 1.99
N VAL A 44 -12.19 -27.05 1.46
CA VAL A 44 -10.86 -27.28 2.05
C VAL A 44 -9.86 -26.45 1.26
N TYR A 45 -8.86 -25.91 1.95
CA TYR A 45 -7.79 -25.14 1.33
C TYR A 45 -6.45 -25.46 2.00
N SER A 46 -5.36 -25.20 1.27
CA SER A 46 -4.00 -25.32 1.79
C SER A 46 -3.41 -23.93 2.01
N ALA A 47 -3.03 -23.63 3.26
CA ALA A 47 -2.30 -22.41 3.56
C ALA A 47 -0.87 -22.50 3.01
N ARG A 48 -0.48 -21.53 2.19
CA ARG A 48 0.86 -21.40 1.61
C ARG A 48 1.38 -19.98 1.85
N ALA A 49 2.70 -19.85 1.86
CA ALA A 49 3.41 -18.59 2.00
C ALA A 49 4.56 -18.58 0.98
N LEU A 50 4.25 -18.19 -0.26
CA LEU A 50 5.14 -18.31 -1.40
C LEU A 50 5.12 -17.03 -2.22
N THR A 51 6.24 -16.69 -2.84
CA THR A 51 6.33 -15.60 -3.81
C THR A 51 7.37 -15.95 -4.87
N LEU A 52 7.11 -15.59 -6.11
CA LEU A 52 8.14 -15.57 -7.14
C LEU A 52 9.29 -14.63 -6.72
N PRO A 53 10.53 -14.90 -7.16
CA PRO A 53 11.65 -13.98 -6.94
C PRO A 53 11.49 -12.68 -7.74
N ASP A 54 10.83 -12.75 -8.89
CA ASP A 54 10.56 -11.63 -9.79
C ASP A 54 9.15 -11.74 -10.38
N TYR A 55 8.43 -10.62 -10.45
CA TYR A 55 7.07 -10.56 -11.03
C TYR A 55 7.07 -10.16 -12.50
N VAL A 56 8.22 -9.80 -13.05
CA VAL A 56 8.39 -9.47 -14.47
C VAL A 56 9.38 -10.43 -15.10
N HIS A 57 8.93 -11.18 -16.10
CA HIS A 57 9.78 -12.03 -16.90
C HIS A 57 9.59 -11.67 -18.39
N ARG A 58 10.52 -10.87 -18.92
CA ARG A 58 10.43 -10.31 -20.28
C ARG A 58 9.10 -9.55 -20.44
N ARG A 59 8.20 -10.04 -21.31
CA ARG A 59 6.89 -9.43 -21.58
C ARG A 59 5.75 -10.08 -20.79
N VAL A 60 6.05 -10.92 -19.81
CA VAL A 60 5.07 -11.57 -18.93
C VAL A 60 5.15 -10.92 -17.55
N LEU A 61 4.01 -10.49 -17.03
CA LEU A 61 3.87 -9.90 -15.70
C LEU A 61 2.93 -10.77 -14.86
N PHE A 62 3.36 -11.11 -13.65
CA PHE A 62 2.61 -11.93 -12.70
C PHE A 62 2.04 -11.03 -11.60
N THR A 63 0.75 -11.20 -11.28
CA THR A 63 0.03 -10.43 -10.24
C THR A 63 -0.84 -11.36 -9.38
N GLY A 64 -1.10 -10.98 -8.14
CA GLY A 64 -1.97 -11.74 -7.22
C GLY A 64 -1.49 -13.18 -7.03
N ASP A 65 -2.43 -14.13 -6.98
CA ASP A 65 -2.13 -15.55 -6.71
C ASP A 65 -1.21 -16.21 -7.75
N ALA A 66 -1.07 -15.63 -8.94
CA ALA A 66 -0.09 -16.09 -9.94
C ALA A 66 1.36 -15.70 -9.58
N ALA A 67 1.54 -14.69 -8.73
CA ALA A 67 2.83 -14.17 -8.29
C ALA A 67 3.20 -14.59 -6.87
N HIS A 68 2.20 -14.65 -5.98
CA HIS A 68 2.38 -14.96 -4.57
C HIS A 68 1.15 -15.65 -3.97
N LEU A 69 1.38 -16.58 -3.05
CA LEU A 69 0.34 -17.14 -2.20
C LEU A 69 0.60 -16.65 -0.78
N LEU A 70 -0.31 -15.85 -0.25
CA LEU A 70 -0.14 -15.21 1.05
C LEU A 70 -0.89 -15.97 2.15
N PRO A 71 -0.39 -15.93 3.40
CA PRO A 71 -1.11 -16.54 4.51
C PRO A 71 -2.51 -15.93 4.69
N ILE A 72 -3.46 -16.79 5.07
CA ILE A 72 -4.87 -16.43 5.29
C ILE A 72 -5.05 -15.44 6.45
N PHE A 73 -4.21 -15.53 7.47
CA PHE A 73 -4.31 -14.74 8.69
C PHE A 73 -3.84 -13.32 8.37
N GLY A 74 -4.82 -12.42 8.25
CA GLY A 74 -4.62 -11.03 7.82
C GLY A 74 -5.45 -10.61 6.62
N VAL A 75 -6.13 -11.55 5.93
CA VAL A 75 -7.08 -11.29 4.83
C VAL A 75 -6.47 -10.40 3.73
N ARG A 76 -5.25 -10.75 3.28
CA ARG A 76 -4.47 -9.92 2.37
C ARG A 76 -4.47 -10.36 0.90
N GLY A 77 -4.71 -11.63 0.58
CA GLY A 77 -4.57 -12.16 -0.80
C GLY A 77 -5.21 -11.27 -1.89
N ALA A 78 -6.54 -11.13 -1.85
CA ALA A 78 -7.28 -10.32 -2.82
C ALA A 78 -6.87 -8.83 -2.82
N ASN A 79 -6.69 -8.24 -1.63
CA ASN A 79 -6.27 -6.85 -1.48
C ASN A 79 -4.89 -6.60 -2.10
N THR A 80 -3.93 -7.50 -1.87
CA THR A 80 -2.59 -7.42 -2.43
C THR A 80 -2.61 -7.60 -3.94
N GLY A 81 -3.42 -8.52 -4.47
CA GLY A 81 -3.58 -8.68 -5.92
C GLY A 81 -4.12 -7.42 -6.61
N LEU A 82 -5.08 -6.73 -5.98
CA LEU A 82 -5.56 -5.43 -6.49
C LEU A 82 -4.46 -4.36 -6.44
N GLN A 83 -3.68 -4.29 -5.36
CA GLN A 83 -2.55 -3.36 -5.23
C GLN A 83 -1.43 -3.65 -6.25
N ASP A 84 -1.16 -4.91 -6.54
CA ASP A 84 -0.22 -5.31 -7.58
C ASP A 84 -0.66 -4.74 -8.94
N CYS A 85 -1.93 -4.92 -9.28
CA CYS A 85 -2.51 -4.39 -10.51
C CYS A 85 -2.43 -2.86 -10.56
N HIS A 86 -2.75 -2.15 -9.46
CA HIS A 86 -2.65 -0.69 -9.39
C HIS A 86 -1.21 -0.21 -9.65
N ASN A 87 -0.23 -0.82 -8.97
CA ASN A 87 1.18 -0.47 -9.13
C ASN A 87 1.71 -0.77 -10.55
N MET A 88 1.29 -1.90 -11.13
CA MET A 88 1.70 -2.33 -12.47
C MET A 88 1.05 -1.47 -13.58
N ALA A 89 -0.24 -1.16 -13.46
CA ALA A 89 -1.05 -0.64 -14.55
C ALA A 89 -0.53 0.69 -15.10
N TRP A 90 -0.17 1.64 -14.23
CA TRP A 90 0.33 2.94 -14.68
C TRP A 90 1.71 2.83 -15.35
N LYS A 91 2.59 1.97 -14.81
CA LYS A 91 3.92 1.72 -15.36
C LYS A 91 3.81 1.11 -16.75
N LEU A 92 2.96 0.09 -16.89
CA LEU A 92 2.70 -0.55 -18.18
C LEU A 92 2.06 0.42 -19.18
N ALA A 93 1.09 1.23 -18.75
CA ALA A 93 0.46 2.22 -19.61
C ALA A 93 1.47 3.24 -20.14
N PHE A 94 2.38 3.73 -19.30
CA PHE A 94 3.41 4.69 -19.73
C PHE A 94 4.45 4.06 -20.66
N VAL A 95 4.83 2.80 -20.44
CA VAL A 95 5.71 2.07 -21.38
C VAL A 95 5.03 1.88 -22.73
N ILE A 96 3.76 1.45 -22.76
CA ILE A 96 3.01 1.24 -24.01
C ILE A 96 2.84 2.55 -24.79
N ARG A 97 2.62 3.67 -24.09
CA ARG A 97 2.47 5.00 -24.69
C ARG A 97 3.80 5.66 -25.09
N GLY A 98 4.94 5.02 -24.82
CA GLY A 98 6.26 5.59 -25.08
C GLY A 98 6.68 6.72 -24.13
N LEU A 99 5.97 6.92 -23.02
CA LEU A 99 6.28 7.93 -21.99
C LEU A 99 7.39 7.47 -21.04
N ALA A 100 7.61 6.16 -20.92
CA ALA A 100 8.63 5.57 -20.07
C ALA A 100 9.35 4.40 -20.77
N PRO A 101 10.64 4.16 -20.45
CA PRO A 101 11.36 2.98 -20.94
C PRO A 101 10.84 1.69 -20.26
N GLU A 102 10.99 0.56 -20.94
CA GLU A 102 10.56 -0.77 -20.43
C GLU A 102 11.14 -1.10 -19.04
N LYS A 103 12.33 -0.59 -18.72
CA LYS A 103 12.97 -0.77 -17.41
C LYS A 103 12.16 -0.20 -16.24
N LEU A 104 11.19 0.69 -16.46
CA LEU A 104 10.24 1.11 -15.43
C LEU A 104 9.50 -0.10 -14.82
N LEU A 105 9.19 -1.13 -15.61
CA LEU A 105 8.50 -2.34 -15.13
C LEU A 105 9.33 -3.14 -14.12
N ALA A 106 10.66 -3.01 -14.11
CA ALA A 106 11.49 -3.66 -13.09
C ALA A 106 11.17 -3.13 -11.68
N SER A 107 10.75 -1.87 -11.56
CA SER A 107 10.30 -1.31 -10.28
C SER A 107 9.02 -1.97 -9.75
N TYR A 108 8.13 -2.46 -10.63
CA TYR A 108 6.94 -3.22 -10.20
C TYR A 108 7.36 -4.51 -9.49
N SER A 109 8.27 -5.27 -10.11
CA SER A 109 8.84 -6.47 -9.49
C SER A 109 9.48 -6.16 -8.15
N HIS A 110 10.36 -5.16 -8.11
CA HIS A 110 11.08 -4.76 -6.89
C HIS A 110 10.12 -4.40 -5.75
N GLU A 111 9.16 -3.51 -5.99
CA GLU A 111 8.23 -3.01 -4.98
C GLU A 111 7.27 -4.09 -4.49
N ARG A 112 6.71 -4.89 -5.40
CA ARG A 112 5.64 -5.84 -5.06
C ARG A 112 6.15 -7.17 -4.51
N VAL A 113 7.35 -7.60 -4.91
CA VAL A 113 8.04 -8.72 -4.25
C VAL A 113 8.40 -8.35 -2.81
N ALA A 114 8.89 -7.12 -2.57
CA ALA A 114 9.17 -6.64 -1.21
C ALA A 114 7.91 -6.62 -0.35
N ALA A 115 6.80 -6.09 -0.88
CA ALA A 115 5.50 -6.09 -0.21
C ALA A 115 5.01 -7.52 0.15
N ALA A 116 5.08 -8.46 -0.80
CA ALA A 116 4.70 -9.85 -0.54
C ALA A 116 5.57 -10.51 0.54
N ARG A 117 6.88 -10.26 0.54
CA ARG A 117 7.79 -10.76 1.58
C ARG A 117 7.49 -10.18 2.95
N GLU A 118 7.19 -8.88 3.04
CA GLU A 118 6.74 -8.25 4.29
C GLU A 118 5.47 -8.93 4.82
N ILE A 119 4.47 -9.16 3.95
CA ILE A 119 3.23 -9.83 4.35
C ILE A 119 3.52 -11.25 4.85
N ILE A 120 4.36 -12.01 4.14
CA ILE A 120 4.71 -13.38 4.53
C ILE A 120 5.40 -13.40 5.91
N ASP A 121 6.32 -12.48 6.19
CA ASP A 121 6.98 -12.41 7.49
C ASP A 121 6.01 -12.04 8.63
N GLU A 122 5.23 -10.98 8.44
CA GLU A 122 4.28 -10.49 9.44
C GLU A 122 3.15 -11.49 9.71
N ALA A 123 2.53 -12.02 8.66
CA ALA A 123 1.48 -13.02 8.80
C ALA A 123 2.04 -14.35 9.34
N GLY A 124 3.31 -14.66 9.09
CA GLY A 124 4.00 -15.79 9.71
C GLY A 124 4.03 -15.71 11.23
N LYS A 125 4.09 -14.52 11.83
CA LYS A 125 3.98 -14.32 13.30
C LYS A 125 2.59 -14.70 13.80
N SER A 126 1.55 -14.27 13.07
CA SER A 126 0.16 -14.64 13.34
C SER A 126 -0.09 -16.14 13.24
N THR A 127 0.41 -16.77 12.17
CA THR A 127 0.30 -18.23 11.99
C THR A 127 0.94 -19.00 13.13
N ARG A 128 2.15 -18.62 13.55
CA ARG A 128 2.87 -19.27 14.66
C ARG A 128 2.18 -19.10 16.02
N PHE A 129 1.35 -18.08 16.16
CA PHE A 129 0.54 -17.88 17.37
C PHE A 129 -0.78 -18.64 17.31
N MET A 130 -1.48 -18.64 16.17
CA MET A 130 -2.74 -19.37 16.01
C MET A 130 -2.53 -20.88 16.00
N THR A 131 -1.47 -21.34 15.31
CA THR A 131 -1.10 -22.75 15.20
C THR A 131 0.35 -22.95 15.66
N PRO A 132 0.61 -23.03 16.99
CA PRO A 132 1.96 -23.14 17.53
C PRO A 132 2.69 -24.39 17.03
N PRO A 133 3.81 -24.25 16.30
CA PRO A 133 4.51 -25.40 15.71
C PRO A 133 5.32 -26.20 16.74
N THR A 134 5.62 -25.61 17.90
CA THR A 134 6.43 -26.26 18.94
C THR A 134 5.86 -25.99 20.34
N PRO A 135 6.25 -26.79 21.36
CA PRO A 135 5.88 -26.52 22.75
C PRO A 135 6.33 -25.14 23.25
N GLY A 136 7.43 -24.60 22.71
CA GLY A 136 7.92 -23.26 23.02
C GLY A 136 6.95 -22.17 22.57
N PHE A 137 6.54 -22.21 21.29
CA PHE A 137 5.53 -21.27 20.76
C PHE A 137 4.21 -21.38 21.51
N ARG A 138 3.79 -22.60 21.87
CA ARG A 138 2.57 -22.82 22.64
C ARG A 138 2.63 -22.13 24.01
N ARG A 139 3.75 -22.30 24.73
CA ARG A 139 3.95 -21.66 26.04
C ARG A 139 3.96 -20.13 25.94
N VAL A 140 4.59 -19.57 24.90
CA VAL A 140 4.55 -18.12 24.65
C VAL A 140 3.12 -17.65 24.40
N ARG A 141 2.38 -18.32 23.52
CA ARG A 141 0.98 -18.00 23.22
C ARG A 141 0.12 -18.04 24.49
N ASP A 142 0.19 -19.12 25.25
CA ASP A 142 -0.64 -19.30 26.45
C ASP A 142 -0.31 -18.26 27.52
N ALA A 143 0.97 -17.89 27.67
CA ALA A 143 1.39 -16.80 28.55
C ALA A 143 0.85 -15.44 28.09
N VAL A 144 0.97 -15.12 26.79
CA VAL A 144 0.45 -13.88 26.21
C VAL A 144 -1.07 -13.78 26.43
N LEU A 145 -1.82 -14.84 26.14
CA LEU A 145 -3.27 -14.87 26.36
C LEU A 145 -3.63 -14.68 27.83
N SER A 146 -2.95 -15.40 28.74
CA SER A 146 -3.23 -15.32 30.18
C SER A 146 -2.91 -13.93 30.75
N LEU A 147 -1.76 -13.36 30.38
CA LEU A 147 -1.32 -12.05 30.86
C LEU A 147 -2.14 -10.90 30.25
N SER A 148 -2.69 -11.07 29.05
CA SER A 148 -3.46 -10.02 28.36
C SER A 148 -4.74 -9.59 29.08
N LEU A 149 -5.24 -10.45 29.98
CA LEU A 149 -6.39 -10.17 30.84
C LEU A 149 -6.09 -9.05 31.85
N GLN A 150 -4.82 -8.89 32.25
CA GLN A 150 -4.41 -7.98 33.32
C GLN A 150 -3.38 -6.94 32.86
N HIS A 151 -2.66 -7.19 31.77
CA HIS A 151 -1.54 -6.37 31.34
C HIS A 151 -1.68 -5.92 29.88
N GLU A 152 -1.82 -4.62 29.65
CA GLU A 152 -2.06 -4.10 28.30
C GLU A 152 -0.86 -4.23 27.37
N PHE A 153 0.36 -4.20 27.91
CA PHE A 153 1.59 -4.22 27.11
C PHE A 153 1.78 -5.53 26.32
N VAL A 154 1.15 -6.64 26.71
CA VAL A 154 1.21 -7.91 25.96
C VAL A 154 0.17 -7.99 24.85
N ARG A 155 -0.85 -7.13 24.85
CA ARG A 155 -1.93 -7.17 23.85
C ARG A 155 -1.46 -7.03 22.39
N PRO A 156 -0.48 -6.18 22.08
CA PRO A 156 0.08 -6.09 20.73
C PRO A 156 0.68 -7.42 20.22
N LEU A 157 1.06 -8.34 21.11
CA LEU A 157 1.72 -9.61 20.75
C LEU A 157 0.77 -10.68 20.17
N TYR A 158 -0.54 -10.46 20.21
CA TYR A 158 -1.53 -11.30 19.51
C TYR A 158 -2.37 -10.50 18.51
N HIS A 159 -2.09 -9.21 18.36
CA HIS A 159 -2.79 -8.29 17.48
C HIS A 159 -1.80 -7.57 16.57
N TRP A 160 -1.16 -8.33 15.68
CA TRP A 160 -0.33 -7.75 14.62
C TRP A 160 -1.23 -6.94 13.70
N ARG A 161 -0.99 -5.63 13.64
CA ARG A 161 -1.80 -4.71 12.85
C ARG A 161 -1.55 -4.95 11.37
N THR A 162 -2.42 -5.71 10.72
CA THR A 162 -2.31 -6.13 9.32
C THR A 162 -2.99 -5.18 8.32
N SER A 163 -3.21 -3.91 8.67
CA SER A 163 -4.00 -2.97 7.84
C SER A 163 -3.28 -1.65 7.55
N ARG A 164 -1.96 -1.67 7.35
CA ARG A 164 -1.23 -0.53 6.76
C ARG A 164 -0.94 -0.77 5.28
N PRO A 165 -0.96 0.28 4.43
CA PRO A 165 -0.37 0.21 3.10
C PRO A 165 1.13 -0.12 3.19
N HIS A 166 1.70 -0.58 2.09
CA HIS A 166 3.13 -0.84 1.99
C HIS A 166 3.90 0.45 1.70
N ASP A 167 4.97 0.66 2.46
CA ASP A 167 5.92 1.72 2.17
C ASP A 167 7.03 1.15 1.26
N TYR A 168 7.20 1.74 0.09
CA TYR A 168 8.24 1.37 -0.86
C TYR A 168 9.53 2.17 -0.63
N HIS A 169 10.06 2.18 0.60
CA HIS A 169 11.22 2.99 0.96
C HIS A 169 12.44 2.74 0.05
N ASP A 170 12.66 1.49 -0.33
CA ASP A 170 13.79 1.08 -1.19
C ASP A 170 13.47 1.17 -2.69
N SER A 171 12.33 1.75 -3.08
CA SER A 171 11.97 1.86 -4.49
C SER A 171 13.04 2.62 -5.28
N PRO A 172 13.45 2.10 -6.45
CA PRO A 172 14.36 2.81 -7.35
C PRO A 172 13.72 4.05 -8.01
N LEU A 173 12.45 4.33 -7.74
CA LEU A 173 11.74 5.51 -8.22
C LEU A 173 11.70 6.64 -7.19
N ASN A 174 12.21 6.41 -5.98
CA ASN A 174 12.30 7.43 -4.95
C ASN A 174 13.50 8.34 -5.21
N LEU A 175 13.25 9.64 -5.26
CA LEU A 175 14.28 10.66 -5.34
C LEU A 175 14.13 11.65 -4.17
N PRO A 176 14.71 11.34 -3.01
CA PRO A 176 14.70 12.26 -1.87
C PRO A 176 15.28 13.63 -2.26
N GLY A 177 14.60 14.70 -1.86
CA GLY A 177 15.08 16.07 -2.06
C GLY A 177 16.35 16.36 -1.26
N PRO A 178 17.10 17.41 -1.60
CA PRO A 178 18.32 17.80 -0.86
C PRO A 178 18.04 18.14 0.62
N ASP A 179 16.80 18.52 0.91
CA ASP A 179 16.27 18.92 2.21
C ASP A 179 15.43 17.83 2.89
N GLU A 180 15.45 16.59 2.40
CA GLU A 180 14.69 15.45 2.98
C GLU A 180 14.94 15.31 4.48
N HIS A 181 16.20 15.46 4.91
CA HIS A 181 16.63 15.36 6.31
C HIS A 181 16.01 16.43 7.24
N THR A 182 15.38 17.47 6.69
CA THR A 182 14.72 18.54 7.44
C THR A 182 13.27 18.22 7.78
N PHE A 183 12.67 17.22 7.13
CA PHE A 183 11.32 16.76 7.43
C PHE A 183 11.32 15.91 8.72
N ARG A 184 10.45 16.27 9.65
CA ARG A 184 10.25 15.59 10.93
C ARG A 184 9.06 14.65 10.88
N THR A 185 8.05 14.98 10.06
CA THR A 185 6.83 14.17 9.88
C THR A 185 6.41 14.13 8.40
N GLY A 186 5.19 13.67 8.13
CA GLY A 186 4.66 13.48 6.79
C GLY A 186 5.16 12.24 6.05
N PRO A 187 4.50 11.86 4.95
CA PRO A 187 4.87 10.69 4.17
C PRO A 187 6.25 10.90 3.53
N ALA A 188 7.20 10.02 3.81
CA ALA A 188 8.51 10.02 3.17
C ALA A 188 8.41 9.48 1.74
N PRO A 189 9.43 9.68 0.88
CA PRO A 189 9.53 8.94 -0.38
C PRO A 189 9.34 7.42 -0.16
N GLY A 190 8.50 6.81 -0.99
CA GLY A 190 8.04 5.44 -0.86
C GLY A 190 6.76 5.26 -0.06
N ALA A 191 6.35 6.20 0.79
CA ALA A 191 5.11 6.09 1.57
C ALA A 191 3.89 6.54 0.74
N PRO A 192 2.69 5.99 0.98
CA PRO A 192 1.46 6.51 0.39
C PRO A 192 1.14 7.92 0.90
N LEU A 193 0.41 8.69 0.10
CA LEU A 193 -0.20 9.93 0.56
C LEU A 193 -1.10 9.69 1.78
N GLN A 194 -1.06 10.61 2.75
CA GLN A 194 -1.95 10.58 3.90
C GLN A 194 -3.28 11.22 3.53
N ASN A 195 -4.38 10.50 3.66
CA ASN A 195 -5.67 11.07 3.36
C ASN A 195 -6.05 12.16 4.38
N ILE A 196 -6.44 13.34 3.89
CA ILE A 196 -6.86 14.49 4.70
C ILE A 196 -8.34 14.72 4.45
N ARG A 197 -9.12 14.82 5.51
CA ARG A 197 -10.54 15.17 5.43
C ARG A 197 -10.67 16.67 5.20
N LEU A 198 -11.40 17.05 4.16
CA LEU A 198 -11.67 18.43 3.77
C LEU A 198 -13.06 18.88 4.25
N ALA A 199 -14.06 18.02 4.05
CA ALA A 199 -15.44 18.23 4.49
C ALA A 199 -16.13 16.90 4.81
N ALA A 200 -17.47 16.90 4.90
CA ALA A 200 -18.23 15.66 4.93
C ALA A 200 -18.15 14.99 3.55
N ASP A 201 -17.75 13.70 3.53
CA ASP A 201 -17.58 12.90 2.31
C ASP A 201 -16.65 13.51 1.26
N ASP A 202 -15.68 14.32 1.70
CA ASP A 202 -14.69 14.96 0.84
C ASP A 202 -13.29 14.85 1.46
N TYR A 203 -12.39 14.18 0.75
CA TYR A 203 -11.05 13.87 1.20
C TYR A 203 -10.01 14.10 0.10
N LEU A 204 -8.75 14.34 0.50
CA LEU A 204 -7.63 14.56 -0.42
C LEU A 204 -7.55 13.50 -1.53
N LEU A 205 -7.71 12.22 -1.18
CA LEU A 205 -7.56 11.14 -2.15
C LEU A 205 -8.65 11.16 -3.25
N ASP A 206 -9.80 11.82 -3.01
CA ASP A 206 -10.89 11.96 -3.99
C ASP A 206 -10.55 12.95 -5.11
N HIS A 207 -9.55 13.82 -4.90
CA HIS A 207 -9.09 14.83 -5.85
C HIS A 207 -7.90 14.40 -6.70
N LEU A 208 -7.39 13.18 -6.45
CA LEU A 208 -6.28 12.64 -7.20
C LEU A 208 -6.74 12.20 -8.60
N GLY A 209 -5.89 12.46 -9.59
CA GLY A 209 -6.09 11.96 -10.95
C GLY A 209 -5.45 10.60 -11.19
N THR A 210 -5.45 10.16 -12.45
CA THR A 210 -4.78 8.92 -12.89
C THR A 210 -3.29 9.12 -13.26
N GLY A 211 -2.77 10.33 -13.04
CA GLY A 211 -1.42 10.75 -13.39
C GLY A 211 -0.56 10.99 -12.15
N PHE A 212 0.61 11.59 -12.36
CA PHE A 212 1.36 12.16 -11.26
C PHE A 212 0.55 13.29 -10.60
N CYS A 213 0.77 13.50 -9.30
CA CYS A 213 0.13 14.58 -8.56
C CYS A 213 1.21 15.38 -7.82
N LEU A 214 1.27 16.69 -8.07
CA LEU A 214 2.09 17.64 -7.32
C LEU A 214 1.21 18.35 -6.30
N LEU A 215 1.41 18.07 -5.01
CA LEU A 215 0.84 18.89 -3.96
C LEU A 215 1.77 20.09 -3.74
N TRP A 216 1.26 21.30 -3.91
CA TRP A 216 2.00 22.55 -3.73
C TRP A 216 1.49 23.32 -2.53
N PHE A 217 2.38 23.73 -1.64
CA PHE A 217 2.04 24.49 -0.44
C PHE A 217 2.60 25.90 -0.59
N GLY A 218 1.74 26.89 -0.74
CA GLY A 218 2.19 28.27 -0.94
C GLY A 218 1.07 29.21 -1.36
N MET A 219 1.31 30.51 -1.25
CA MET A 219 0.29 31.53 -1.52
C MET A 219 0.00 31.73 -3.01
N ALA A 220 0.99 31.45 -3.87
CA ALA A 220 0.94 31.53 -5.32
C ALA A 220 1.80 30.41 -5.92
N PHE A 221 1.54 30.05 -7.18
CA PHE A 221 2.31 29.05 -7.91
C PHE A 221 3.32 29.71 -8.85
N PRO A 222 4.64 29.42 -8.75
CA PRO A 222 5.65 30.10 -9.55
C PRO A 222 5.52 29.89 -11.07
N ASP A 223 5.64 30.97 -11.86
CA ASP A 223 5.60 30.94 -13.33
C ASP A 223 6.63 29.97 -13.95
N THR A 224 7.80 29.83 -13.32
CA THR A 224 8.85 28.90 -13.76
C THR A 224 8.41 27.44 -13.61
N LEU A 225 7.68 27.10 -12.55
CA LEU A 225 7.10 25.78 -12.36
C LEU A 225 5.92 25.57 -13.32
N GLN A 226 5.09 26.59 -13.55
CA GLN A 226 4.01 26.52 -14.53
C GLN A 226 4.53 26.21 -15.94
N SER A 227 5.59 26.89 -16.36
CA SER A 227 6.24 26.65 -17.65
C SER A 227 6.80 25.23 -17.76
N ALA A 228 7.41 24.75 -16.67
CA ALA A 228 7.93 23.38 -16.60
C ALA A 228 6.84 22.30 -16.69
N LEU A 229 5.68 22.54 -16.08
CA LEU A 229 4.53 21.65 -16.16
C LEU A 229 3.92 21.63 -17.56
N GLN A 230 3.81 22.81 -18.20
CA GLN A 230 3.30 22.91 -19.56
C GLN A 230 4.15 22.07 -20.52
N GLU A 231 5.48 22.14 -20.44
CA GLU A 231 6.37 21.30 -21.26
C GLU A 231 6.13 19.80 -21.04
N LEU A 232 5.85 19.38 -19.80
CA LEU A 232 5.57 17.98 -19.48
C LEU A 232 4.19 17.54 -20.00
N HIS A 233 3.20 18.42 -19.95
CA HIS A 233 1.88 18.18 -20.55
C HIS A 233 1.95 18.09 -22.08
N GLU A 234 2.76 18.94 -22.72
CA GLU A 234 3.02 18.89 -24.16
C GLU A 234 3.70 17.58 -24.59
N GLN A 235 4.47 16.95 -23.70
CA GLN A 235 5.02 15.60 -23.88
C GLN A 235 3.99 14.49 -23.63
N GLY A 236 2.75 14.84 -23.29
CA GLY A 236 1.66 13.90 -23.05
C GLY A 236 1.67 13.23 -21.67
N LEU A 237 2.46 13.74 -20.71
CA LEU A 237 2.52 13.20 -19.36
C LEU A 237 1.26 13.62 -18.56
N PRO A 238 0.45 12.68 -18.04
CA PRO A 238 -0.64 13.03 -17.16
C PRO A 238 -0.08 13.44 -15.80
N LEU A 239 -0.27 14.72 -15.45
CA LEU A 239 0.22 15.33 -14.23
C LEU A 239 -0.81 16.37 -13.77
N ARG A 240 -1.14 16.37 -12.48
CA ARG A 240 -2.08 17.29 -11.85
C ARG A 240 -1.38 18.07 -10.75
N VAL A 241 -1.71 19.34 -10.58
CA VAL A 241 -1.25 20.19 -9.48
C VAL A 241 -2.41 20.52 -8.57
N ILE A 242 -2.26 20.19 -7.29
CA ILE A 242 -3.19 20.58 -6.24
C ILE A 242 -2.49 21.57 -5.34
N GLY A 243 -2.93 22.82 -5.39
CA GLY A 243 -2.48 23.88 -4.51
C GLY A 243 -3.17 23.82 -3.15
N ILE A 244 -2.42 23.99 -2.07
CA ILE A 244 -2.91 23.91 -0.69
C ILE A 244 -2.72 25.28 -0.02
N GLY A 245 -3.81 25.83 0.51
CA GLY A 245 -3.80 27.11 1.23
C GLY A 245 -3.44 28.31 0.37
N MET A 246 -3.75 28.27 -0.93
CA MET A 246 -3.41 29.33 -1.89
C MET A 246 -4.35 30.53 -1.77
N THR A 247 -3.82 31.74 -2.03
CA THR A 247 -4.64 32.95 -2.28
C THR A 247 -4.77 33.26 -3.77
N ASP A 248 -3.72 33.00 -4.54
CA ASP A 248 -3.73 33.06 -5.99
C ASP A 248 -3.69 31.64 -6.53
N THR A 249 -4.76 31.23 -7.21
CA THR A 249 -4.92 29.88 -7.75
C THR A 249 -4.49 29.78 -9.22
N THR A 250 -3.88 30.83 -9.76
CA THR A 250 -3.34 30.81 -11.12
C THR A 250 -2.25 29.74 -11.25
N GLY A 251 -2.34 28.93 -12.31
CA GLY A 251 -1.32 27.93 -12.64
C GLY A 251 -1.46 26.57 -11.94
N VAL A 252 -2.48 26.35 -11.10
CA VAL A 252 -2.81 25.03 -10.53
C VAL A 252 -4.13 24.47 -11.09
N ASP A 253 -4.28 23.14 -11.12
CA ASP A 253 -5.52 22.50 -11.61
C ASP A 253 -6.66 22.59 -10.59
N GLN A 254 -6.30 22.63 -9.31
CA GLN A 254 -7.24 22.74 -8.21
C GLN A 254 -6.57 23.37 -6.99
N ALA A 255 -7.33 24.15 -6.24
CA ALA A 255 -6.90 24.68 -4.95
C ALA A 255 -7.78 24.10 -3.84
N LEU A 256 -7.15 23.63 -2.76
CA LEU A 256 -7.79 23.16 -1.55
C LEU A 256 -7.43 24.11 -0.41
N ALA A 257 -8.41 24.41 0.43
CA ALA A 257 -8.21 25.20 1.62
C ALA A 257 -7.51 24.38 2.71
N ASP A 258 -6.66 25.02 3.51
CA ASP A 258 -6.08 24.46 4.74
C ASP A 258 -6.35 25.38 5.93
N THR A 259 -7.61 25.78 6.11
CA THR A 259 -8.02 26.74 7.13
C THR A 259 -7.71 26.29 8.55
N GLU A 260 -7.70 24.97 8.79
CA GLU A 260 -7.41 24.36 10.09
C GLU A 260 -5.94 23.91 10.23
N GLY A 261 -5.11 24.12 9.21
CA GLY A 261 -3.69 23.74 9.23
C GLY A 261 -3.43 22.23 9.25
N HIS A 262 -4.42 21.41 8.90
CA HIS A 262 -4.33 19.96 8.89
C HIS A 262 -3.33 19.45 7.86
N PHE A 263 -3.29 20.06 6.67
CA PHE A 263 -2.31 19.69 5.65
C PHE A 263 -0.90 20.07 6.12
N ALA A 264 -0.69 21.32 6.52
CA ALA A 264 0.62 21.80 6.99
C ALA A 264 1.17 20.93 8.13
N ALA A 265 0.33 20.53 9.08
CA ALA A 265 0.73 19.67 10.19
C ALA A 265 1.02 18.22 9.77
N ARG A 266 0.15 17.59 8.95
CA ARG A 266 0.30 16.18 8.56
C ARG A 266 1.39 15.94 7.54
N TYR A 267 1.65 16.93 6.69
CA TYR A 267 2.68 16.88 5.68
C TYR A 267 3.96 17.60 6.12
N ASP A 268 4.04 18.17 7.33
CA ASP A 268 5.19 18.99 7.73
C ASP A 268 5.58 19.97 6.61
N ALA A 269 4.60 20.74 6.14
CA ALA A 269 4.73 21.56 4.94
C ALA A 269 4.55 23.04 5.27
N GLY A 270 5.33 23.88 4.61
CA GLY A 270 5.23 25.34 4.69
C GLY A 270 5.21 25.97 3.29
N PRO A 271 5.16 27.32 3.21
CA PRO A 271 5.21 28.00 1.93
C PRO A 271 6.46 27.62 1.11
N GLY A 272 6.25 27.22 -0.14
CA GLY A 272 7.28 26.69 -1.05
C GLY A 272 7.44 25.17 -1.03
N SER A 273 6.85 24.48 -0.04
CA SER A 273 6.96 23.03 0.08
C SER A 273 6.14 22.32 -0.99
N ALA A 274 6.59 21.14 -1.41
CA ALA A 274 5.91 20.35 -2.40
C ALA A 274 6.09 18.84 -2.19
N TYR A 275 5.09 18.07 -2.60
CA TYR A 275 5.11 16.61 -2.62
C TYR A 275 4.75 16.13 -4.02
N LEU A 276 5.59 15.27 -4.60
CA LEU A 276 5.30 14.60 -5.86
C LEU A 276 4.86 13.17 -5.57
N ALA A 277 3.61 12.87 -5.89
CA ALA A 277 3.04 11.53 -5.83
C ALA A 277 2.91 10.91 -7.22
N ARG A 278 3.15 9.60 -7.29
CA ARG A 278 2.97 8.77 -8.47
C ARG A 278 1.49 8.48 -8.73
N PRO A 279 1.12 7.95 -9.91
CA PRO A 279 -0.25 7.50 -10.20
C PRO A 279 -0.80 6.43 -9.24
N ASP A 280 0.06 5.73 -8.51
CA ASP A 280 -0.32 4.78 -7.46
C ASP A 280 -0.34 5.40 -6.05
N GLN A 281 -0.39 6.73 -5.96
CA GLN A 281 -0.55 7.51 -4.73
C GLN A 281 0.66 7.45 -3.76
N HIS A 282 1.77 6.84 -4.17
CA HIS A 282 3.00 6.83 -3.37
C HIS A 282 3.81 8.09 -3.66
N VAL A 283 4.33 8.73 -2.62
CA VAL A 283 5.23 9.87 -2.72
C VAL A 283 6.55 9.37 -3.30
N CYS A 284 7.03 9.93 -4.40
CA CYS A 284 8.35 9.62 -4.94
C CYS A 284 9.40 10.69 -4.59
N ALA A 285 8.97 11.92 -4.28
CA ALA A 285 9.84 13.01 -3.85
C ALA A 285 9.06 14.08 -3.07
N ARG A 286 9.78 14.83 -2.22
CA ARG A 286 9.25 15.98 -1.46
C ARG A 286 10.35 17.02 -1.23
N TRP A 287 9.95 18.27 -1.03
CA TRP A 287 10.85 19.42 -0.89
C TRP A 287 10.26 20.50 0.02
N ARG A 288 11.11 21.25 0.72
CA ARG A 288 10.76 22.51 1.40
C ARG A 288 10.69 23.66 0.41
N THR A 289 11.54 23.62 -0.61
CA THR A 289 11.55 24.56 -1.73
C THR A 289 11.75 23.78 -3.03
N LEU A 290 10.82 23.93 -3.98
CA LEU A 290 10.88 23.27 -5.28
C LEU A 290 11.16 24.28 -6.41
N ASP A 291 12.10 23.94 -7.29
CA ASP A 291 12.34 24.63 -8.55
C ASP A 291 11.99 23.74 -9.76
N ALA A 292 11.92 24.38 -10.95
CA ALA A 292 11.55 23.75 -12.21
C ALA A 292 12.49 22.63 -12.67
N ALA A 293 13.81 22.80 -12.48
CA ALA A 293 14.79 21.81 -12.89
C ALA A 293 14.72 20.56 -12.01
N THR A 294 14.56 20.77 -10.70
CA THR A 294 14.38 19.73 -9.71
C THR A 294 13.09 18.93 -9.96
N LEU A 295 11.97 19.60 -10.27
CA LEU A 295 10.71 18.93 -10.64
C LEU A 295 10.87 18.04 -11.88
N LYS A 296 11.41 18.59 -12.98
CA LYS A 296 11.66 17.84 -14.22
C LYS A 296 12.60 16.66 -14.00
N HIS A 297 13.60 16.80 -13.13
CA HIS A 297 14.52 15.71 -12.79
C HIS A 297 13.80 14.60 -12.01
N ALA A 298 13.01 14.95 -11.00
CA ALA A 298 12.25 13.99 -10.20
C ALA A 298 11.23 13.20 -11.02
N ILE A 299 10.53 13.86 -11.94
CA ILE A 299 9.58 13.19 -12.85
C ILE A 299 10.31 12.22 -13.78
N ARG A 300 11.42 12.63 -14.42
CA ARG A 300 12.23 11.74 -15.26
C ARG A 300 12.72 10.53 -14.45
N HIS A 301 13.21 10.75 -13.24
CA HIS A 301 13.63 9.68 -12.34
C HIS A 301 12.49 8.71 -12.02
N ALA A 302 11.31 9.23 -11.64
CA ALA A 302 10.12 8.42 -11.33
C ALA A 302 9.55 7.69 -12.56
N LEU A 303 9.83 8.16 -13.78
CA LEU A 303 9.57 7.45 -15.03
C LEU A 303 10.62 6.37 -15.34
N GLY A 304 11.59 6.17 -14.46
CA GLY A 304 12.73 5.28 -14.70
C GLY A 304 13.67 5.82 -15.78
N GLN A 305 13.63 7.10 -16.14
CA GLN A 305 14.57 7.71 -17.06
C GLN A 305 15.77 8.18 -16.24
N GLY A 306 16.88 7.43 -16.28
CA GLY A 306 18.11 7.80 -15.56
C GLY A 306 18.67 9.14 -16.04
N ASN A 307 19.64 9.72 -15.31
CA ASN A 307 20.34 10.92 -15.75
C ASN A 307 20.89 10.71 -17.17
N GLN A 308 20.26 11.37 -18.14
CA GLN A 308 20.89 11.59 -19.44
C GLN A 308 22.00 12.63 -19.22
N HIS A 309 23.14 12.16 -18.75
CA HIS A 309 24.41 12.83 -18.93
C HIS A 309 25.23 11.91 -19.85
N GLY A 310 25.00 12.09 -21.15
CA GLY A 310 25.94 11.75 -22.20
C GLY A 310 26.66 13.02 -22.62
#